data_AF-A0A497UVD2-F1
#
_entry.id   AF-A0A497UVD2-F1
#
_cell.length_a   1.000
_cell.length_b   1.000
_cell.length_c   1.000
_cell.angle_alpha   90.00
_cell.angle_beta   90.00
_cell.angle_gamma   90.00
#
_symmetry.space_group_name_H-M   'P 1'
#
loop_
_entity.id
_entity.type
_entity.pdbx_description
1 polymer ?
#
loop_
_entity_poly.entity_id
_entity_poly.type
_entity_poly.pdbx_seq_one_letter_code
_entity_poly.pdbx_strand_id
1 'polypeptide(L)'
;MNELIKITEHNGNKAVSARELHSYLESKQDFSNWIKNRINKYGFIENQDFQRFDKIIETGGRLIEYALTIDCAKELSMVEGNEKGKEARKYFIDVEKAHNNNLATFYNDPFIQLRMSQIQQQQQIQALESKVNMIEAKTTTRPDYFSVMGYAIMNKVTVGLRMAASIGKKASSICKKNGFPTDEVPDPRFGRVKLYPSSVLDKIFSETIFS
;
A
#
# COMPACT_ATOMS: atom_id res chain seq x y z
N MET A 1 9.31 -29.47 15.39
CA MET A 1 9.65 -28.71 16.62
C MET A 1 8.54 -28.96 17.63
N ASN A 2 8.87 -29.33 18.86
CA ASN A 2 7.88 -29.39 19.93
C ASN A 2 7.59 -27.97 20.42
N GLU A 3 6.34 -27.66 20.70
CA GLU A 3 5.92 -26.36 21.23
C GLU A 3 6.32 -26.26 22.71
N LEU A 4 7.34 -25.43 23.01
CA LEU A 4 7.85 -25.27 24.39
C LEU A 4 7.08 -24.19 25.17
N ILE A 5 6.67 -23.12 24.49
CA ILE A 5 5.90 -22.02 25.06
C ILE A 5 4.65 -21.86 24.23
N LYS A 6 3.50 -22.08 24.86
CA LYS A 6 2.20 -22.00 24.21
C LYS A 6 1.82 -20.55 23.93
N ILE A 7 1.43 -20.29 22.69
CA ILE A 7 0.84 -19.00 22.29
C ILE A 7 -0.68 -19.17 22.29
N THR A 8 -1.36 -18.32 23.04
CA THR A 8 -2.82 -18.27 23.17
C THR A 8 -3.35 -16.97 22.58
N GLU A 9 -4.66 -16.89 22.38
CA GLU A 9 -5.32 -15.63 22.01
C GLU A 9 -5.97 -15.01 23.26
N HIS A 10 -5.70 -13.74 23.50
CA HIS A 10 -6.29 -12.97 24.59
C HIS A 10 -6.71 -11.59 24.04
N ASN A 11 -8.01 -11.30 24.11
CA ASN A 11 -8.59 -10.05 23.59
C ASN A 11 -8.23 -9.76 22.11
N GLY A 12 -8.24 -10.80 21.26
CA GLY A 12 -7.93 -10.69 19.83
C GLY A 12 -6.44 -10.60 19.49
N ASN A 13 -5.57 -10.63 20.51
CA ASN A 13 -4.11 -10.56 20.34
C ASN A 13 -3.46 -11.88 20.75
N LYS A 14 -2.35 -12.22 20.08
CA LYS A 14 -1.50 -13.34 20.49
C LYS A 14 -0.81 -13.00 21.80
N ALA A 15 -0.92 -13.89 22.78
CA ALA A 15 -0.41 -13.70 24.12
C ALA A 15 0.17 -15.00 24.71
N VAL A 16 1.09 -14.85 25.66
CA VAL A 16 1.66 -15.94 26.45
C VAL A 16 1.15 -15.82 27.88
N SER A 17 0.69 -16.92 28.47
CA SER A 17 0.32 -16.94 29.88
C SER A 17 1.55 -16.74 30.76
N ALA A 18 1.55 -15.68 31.59
CA ALA A 18 2.66 -15.44 32.51
C ALA A 18 2.87 -16.61 33.48
N ARG A 19 1.79 -17.29 33.88
CA ARG A 19 1.86 -18.42 34.81
C ARG A 19 2.45 -19.66 34.17
N GLU A 20 2.09 -19.95 32.92
CA GLU A 20 2.70 -21.05 32.18
C GLU A 20 4.18 -20.76 31.91
N LEU A 21 4.51 -19.51 31.54
CA LEU A 21 5.89 -19.09 31.36
C LEU A 21 6.70 -19.21 32.66
N HIS A 22 6.19 -18.73 33.78
CA HIS A 22 6.83 -18.87 35.10
C HIS A 22 7.08 -20.33 35.47
N SER A 23 6.10 -21.20 35.23
CA SER A 23 6.21 -22.64 35.49
C SER A 23 7.29 -23.27 34.61
N TYR A 24 7.33 -22.93 33.32
CA TYR A 24 8.35 -23.42 32.39
C TYR A 24 9.75 -22.93 32.76
N LEU A 25 9.87 -21.67 33.18
CA LEU A 25 11.14 -21.06 33.57
C LEU A 25 11.69 -21.62 34.88
N GLU A 26 10.90 -22.39 35.63
CA GLU A 26 11.29 -22.96 36.93
C GLU A 26 11.83 -21.90 37.90
N SER A 27 11.22 -20.70 37.89
CA SER A 27 11.66 -19.63 38.78
C SER A 27 11.38 -19.98 40.24
N LYS A 28 12.38 -19.76 41.10
CA LYS A 28 12.29 -20.09 42.53
C LYS A 28 11.39 -19.13 43.32
N GLN A 29 11.06 -17.97 42.75
CA GLN A 29 10.15 -17.02 43.37
C GLN A 29 8.70 -17.48 43.19
N ASP A 30 7.84 -17.21 44.17
CA ASP A 30 6.41 -17.41 43.97
C ASP A 30 5.91 -16.53 42.82
N PHE A 31 4.93 -17.03 42.07
CA PHE A 31 4.44 -16.37 40.86
C PHE A 31 4.04 -14.91 41.09
N SER A 32 3.35 -14.62 42.19
CA SER A 32 2.81 -13.28 42.48
C SER A 32 3.91 -12.26 42.69
N ASN A 33 4.94 -12.61 43.46
CA ASN A 33 6.10 -11.73 43.65
C ASN A 33 6.96 -11.67 42.39
N TRP A 34 7.16 -12.80 41.71
CA TRP A 34 7.93 -12.86 40.48
C TRP A 34 7.38 -11.90 39.43
N ILE A 35 6.10 -11.99 39.08
CA ILE A 35 5.53 -11.17 37.99
C ILE A 35 5.53 -9.68 38.35
N LYS A 36 5.18 -9.32 39.60
CA LYS A 36 5.21 -7.91 40.06
C LYS A 36 6.61 -7.33 40.03
N ASN A 37 7.61 -8.10 40.50
CA ASN A 37 9.00 -7.69 40.50
C ASN A 37 9.51 -7.50 39.07
N ARG A 38 9.18 -8.42 38.15
CA ARG A 38 9.60 -8.31 36.75
C ARG A 38 8.94 -7.11 36.06
N ILE A 39 7.63 -6.92 36.22
CA ILE A 39 6.92 -5.76 35.68
C ILE A 39 7.56 -4.44 36.14
N ASN A 40 7.80 -4.30 37.45
CA ASN A 40 8.40 -3.08 37.99
C ASN A 40 9.85 -2.90 37.52
N LYS A 41 10.68 -3.95 37.62
CA LYS A 41 12.11 -3.88 37.32
C LYS A 41 12.41 -3.56 35.85
N TYR A 42 11.62 -4.10 34.91
CA TYR A 42 11.82 -3.92 33.48
C TYR A 42 10.89 -2.85 32.87
N GLY A 43 10.02 -2.24 33.67
CA GLY A 43 9.17 -1.14 33.24
C GLY A 43 8.04 -1.55 32.29
N PHE A 44 7.53 -2.77 32.41
CA PHE A 44 6.42 -3.24 31.56
C PHE A 44 5.14 -2.45 31.84
N ILE A 45 4.43 -2.07 30.77
CA ILE A 45 3.25 -1.22 30.80
C ILE A 45 1.98 -2.06 30.55
N GLU A 46 0.99 -1.90 31.43
CA GLU A 46 -0.31 -2.55 31.26
C GLU A 46 -1.02 -2.05 30.00
N ASN A 47 -1.66 -2.97 29.26
CA ASN A 47 -2.26 -2.80 27.93
C ASN A 47 -1.27 -2.53 26.79
N GLN A 48 0.04 -2.54 27.04
CA GLN A 48 1.07 -2.54 25.99
C GLN A 48 1.86 -3.86 26.02
N ASP A 49 2.42 -4.22 27.17
CA ASP A 49 3.27 -5.40 27.35
C ASP A 49 2.53 -6.58 27.98
N PHE A 50 1.51 -6.29 28.79
CA PHE A 50 0.69 -7.31 29.43
C PHE A 50 -0.73 -6.81 29.71
N GLN A 51 -1.65 -7.74 29.96
CA GLN A 51 -2.98 -7.48 30.49
C GLN A 51 -3.21 -8.29 31.77
N ARG A 52 -3.56 -7.61 32.86
CA ARG A 52 -3.94 -8.25 34.12
C ARG A 52 -5.44 -8.57 34.10
N PHE A 53 -5.81 -9.78 34.49
CA PHE A 53 -7.22 -10.16 34.60
C PHE A 53 -7.45 -11.11 35.78
N ASP A 54 -8.68 -11.14 36.29
CA ASP A 54 -9.07 -12.05 37.34
C ASP A 54 -9.65 -13.34 36.74
N LYS A 55 -9.11 -14.49 37.14
CA LYS A 55 -9.62 -15.81 36.79
C LYS A 55 -10.43 -16.37 37.97
N ILE A 56 -11.70 -16.67 37.72
CA ILE A 56 -12.58 -17.32 38.70
C ILE A 56 -12.24 -18.80 38.72
N ILE A 57 -11.96 -19.34 39.90
CA ILE A 57 -11.76 -20.79 40.10
C ILE A 57 -13.05 -21.45 40.59
N GLU A 58 -13.17 -22.76 40.36
CA GLU A 58 -14.38 -23.55 40.64
C GLU A 58 -14.82 -23.48 42.11
N THR A 59 -13.88 -23.30 43.04
CA THR A 59 -14.13 -23.09 44.48
C THR A 59 -14.62 -21.68 44.83
N GLY A 60 -14.89 -20.81 43.85
CA GLY A 60 -15.42 -19.45 44.05
C GLY A 60 -14.36 -18.39 44.38
N GLY A 61 -13.08 -18.78 44.46
CA GLY A 61 -11.97 -17.85 44.62
C GLY A 61 -11.65 -17.07 43.34
N ARG A 62 -10.86 -16.00 43.49
CA ARG A 62 -10.32 -15.20 42.37
C ARG A 62 -8.79 -15.29 42.37
N LEU A 63 -8.20 -15.64 41.24
CA LEU A 63 -6.76 -15.58 41.01
C LEU A 63 -6.44 -14.45 40.04
N ILE A 64 -5.34 -13.75 40.30
CA ILE A 64 -4.82 -12.74 39.37
C ILE A 64 -3.93 -13.45 38.36
N GLU A 65 -4.23 -13.26 37.08
CA GLU A 65 -3.49 -13.76 35.94
C GLU A 65 -2.99 -12.60 35.07
N TYR A 66 -1.98 -12.91 34.25
CA TYR A 66 -1.37 -11.95 33.33
C TYR A 66 -1.21 -12.60 31.95
N ALA A 67 -1.75 -11.96 30.92
CA ALA A 67 -1.51 -12.28 29.53
C ALA A 67 -0.39 -11.36 29.02
N LEU A 68 0.75 -11.94 28.63
CA LEU A 68 1.92 -11.20 28.16
C LEU A 68 1.92 -11.11 26.64
N THR A 69 2.39 -10.00 26.08
CA THR A 69 2.78 -9.98 24.66
C THR A 69 3.92 -10.97 24.43
N ILE A 70 4.07 -11.39 23.17
CA ILE A 70 5.18 -12.27 22.77
C ILE A 70 6.52 -11.62 23.11
N ASP A 71 6.67 -10.31 22.89
CA ASP A 71 7.92 -9.60 23.15
C ASP A 71 8.23 -9.47 24.65
N CYS A 72 7.21 -9.23 25.49
CA CYS A 72 7.38 -9.27 26.95
C CYS A 72 7.80 -10.67 27.42
N ALA A 73 7.19 -11.73 26.90
CA ALA A 73 7.55 -13.11 27.24
C ALA A 73 8.98 -13.47 26.81
N LYS A 74 9.43 -12.99 25.65
CA LYS A 74 10.82 -13.10 25.18
C LYS A 74 11.77 -12.43 26.16
N GLU A 75 11.50 -11.17 26.51
CA GLU A 75 12.36 -10.41 27.42
C GLU A 75 12.47 -11.11 28.79
N LEU A 76 11.34 -11.53 29.37
CA LEU A 76 11.32 -12.30 30.62
C LEU A 76 12.18 -13.56 30.55
N SER A 77 12.09 -14.29 29.44
CA SER A 77 12.90 -15.50 29.22
C SER A 77 14.40 -15.18 29.13
N MET A 78 14.76 -14.05 28.52
CA MET A 78 16.15 -13.60 28.42
C MET A 78 16.72 -13.18 29.79
N VAL A 79 15.93 -12.51 30.62
CA VAL A 79 16.38 -11.95 31.91
C VAL A 79 16.23 -12.89 33.11
N GLU A 80 15.63 -14.07 32.94
CA GLU A 80 15.52 -15.06 34.01
C GLU A 80 16.90 -15.59 34.44
N GLY A 81 17.84 -15.72 33.49
CA GLY A 81 19.24 -16.04 33.80
C GLY A 81 19.50 -17.47 34.27
N ASN A 82 18.60 -18.41 33.97
CA ASN A 82 18.75 -19.84 34.26
C ASN A 82 18.72 -20.69 32.97
N GLU A 83 18.94 -22.01 33.08
CA GLU A 83 19.00 -22.89 31.90
C GLU A 83 17.66 -22.96 31.15
N LYS A 84 16.52 -22.88 31.86
CA LYS A 84 15.20 -22.84 31.22
C LYS A 84 14.95 -21.53 30.47
N GLY A 85 15.37 -20.39 30.99
CA GLY A 85 15.36 -19.11 30.28
C GLY A 85 16.25 -19.14 29.04
N LYS A 86 17.41 -19.79 29.12
CA LYS A 86 18.30 -19.99 27.96
C LYS A 86 17.65 -20.90 26.89
N GLU A 87 16.95 -21.95 27.30
CA GLU A 87 16.17 -22.83 26.44
C GLU A 87 15.03 -22.07 25.74
N ALA A 88 14.21 -21.35 26.50
CA ALA A 88 13.15 -20.48 25.99
C ALA A 88 13.67 -19.42 25.00
N ARG A 89 14.78 -18.76 25.34
CA ARG A 89 15.41 -17.76 24.47
C ARG A 89 15.83 -18.37 23.14
N LYS A 90 16.48 -19.54 23.15
CA LYS A 90 16.86 -20.25 21.91
C LYS A 90 15.64 -20.62 21.10
N TYR A 91 14.60 -21.14 21.75
CA TYR A 91 13.34 -21.48 21.11
C TYR A 91 12.72 -20.28 20.39
N PHE A 92 12.59 -19.13 21.05
CA PHE A 92 12.06 -17.93 20.40
C PHE A 92 12.91 -17.48 19.21
N ILE A 93 14.24 -17.50 19.34
CA ILE A 93 15.15 -17.16 18.24
C ILE A 93 14.97 -18.13 17.05
N ASP A 94 14.83 -19.43 17.33
CA ASP A 94 14.68 -20.44 16.29
C ASP A 94 13.33 -20.32 15.58
N VAL A 95 12.26 -20.01 16.32
CA VAL A 95 10.95 -19.71 15.76
C VAL A 95 10.98 -18.45 14.89
N GLU A 96 11.63 -17.37 15.34
CA GLU A 96 11.80 -16.14 14.56
C GLU A 96 12.61 -16.38 13.29
N LYS A 97 13.70 -17.14 13.37
CA LYS A 97 14.50 -17.52 12.19
C LYS A 97 13.68 -18.35 11.21
N ALA A 98 12.94 -19.34 11.70
CA ALA A 98 12.08 -20.16 10.86
C ALA A 98 11.00 -19.31 10.18
N HIS A 99 10.38 -18.37 10.93
CA HIS A 99 9.40 -17.44 10.39
C HIS A 99 10.00 -16.53 9.31
N ASN A 100 11.16 -15.92 9.58
CA ASN A 100 11.85 -15.05 8.64
C ASN A 100 12.31 -15.79 7.38
N ASN A 101 12.80 -17.03 7.53
CA ASN A 101 13.15 -17.86 6.39
C ASN A 101 11.91 -18.21 5.55
N ASN A 102 10.80 -18.59 6.18
CA ASN A 102 9.54 -18.86 5.48
C ASN A 102 9.02 -17.62 4.76
N LEU A 103 9.09 -16.44 5.38
CA LEU A 103 8.75 -15.17 4.73
C LEU A 103 9.66 -14.89 3.53
N ALA A 104 10.97 -15.06 3.69
CA ALA A 104 11.91 -14.88 2.58
C ALA A 104 11.60 -15.86 1.43
N THR A 105 11.34 -17.13 1.73
CA THR A 105 10.90 -18.11 0.72
C THR A 105 9.60 -17.70 0.05
N PHE A 106 8.62 -17.20 0.81
CA PHE A 106 7.34 -16.73 0.27
C PHE A 106 7.51 -15.53 -0.68
N TYR A 107 8.30 -14.51 -0.31
CA TYR A 107 8.56 -13.36 -1.18
C TYR A 107 9.49 -13.69 -2.36
N ASN A 108 10.30 -14.74 -2.24
CA ASN A 108 11.15 -15.24 -3.33
C ASN A 108 10.42 -16.16 -4.30
N ASP A 109 9.17 -16.52 -4.03
CA ASP A 109 8.35 -17.29 -4.95
C ASP A 109 8.12 -16.49 -6.26
N PRO A 110 8.47 -17.05 -7.44
CA PRO A 110 8.36 -16.33 -8.71
C PRO A 110 6.95 -15.84 -9.03
N PHE A 111 5.91 -16.56 -8.60
CA PHE A 111 4.53 -16.16 -8.83
C PHE A 111 4.15 -14.96 -7.96
N ILE A 112 4.58 -14.96 -6.70
CA ILE A 112 4.38 -13.84 -5.78
C ILE A 112 5.11 -12.59 -6.29
N GLN A 113 6.35 -12.72 -6.74
CA GLN A 113 7.11 -11.60 -7.33
C GLN A 113 6.43 -11.02 -8.57
N LEU A 114 5.96 -11.89 -9.47
CA LEU A 114 5.25 -11.46 -10.68
C LEU A 114 3.97 -10.68 -10.31
N ARG A 115 3.18 -11.18 -9.36
CA ARG A 115 1.98 -10.50 -8.88
C ARG A 115 2.28 -9.13 -8.25
N MET A 116 3.33 -9.04 -7.43
CA MET A 116 3.74 -7.77 -6.82
C MET A 116 4.14 -6.75 -7.90
N SER A 117 4.90 -7.17 -8.91
CA SER A 117 5.28 -6.33 -10.05
C SER A 117 4.06 -5.83 -10.82
N GLN A 118 3.07 -6.70 -11.09
CA GLN A 118 1.83 -6.32 -11.75
C GLN A 118 1.02 -5.29 -10.94
N ILE A 119 0.91 -5.47 -9.62
CA ILE A 119 0.22 -4.51 -8.74
C ILE A 119 0.93 -3.15 -8.78
N GLN A 120 2.26 -3.14 -8.72
CA GLN A 120 3.03 -1.91 -8.80
C GLN A 120 2.85 -1.19 -10.14
N GLN A 121 2.85 -1.94 -11.25
CA GLN A 121 2.59 -1.40 -12.58
C GLN A 121 1.18 -0.79 -12.66
N GLN A 122 0.16 -1.46 -12.13
CA GLN A 122 -1.22 -0.94 -12.10
C GLN A 122 -1.32 0.37 -11.32
N GLN A 123 -0.66 0.45 -10.15
CA GLN A 123 -0.62 1.69 -9.37
C GLN A 123 0.08 2.83 -10.12
N GLN A 124 1.18 2.53 -10.83
CA GLN A 124 1.87 3.51 -11.66
C GLN A 124 0.99 3.98 -12.82
N ILE A 125 0.26 3.07 -13.48
CA ILE A 125 -0.69 3.42 -14.55
C ILE A 125 -1.78 4.35 -14.02
N GLN A 126 -2.40 4.03 -12.87
CA GLN A 126 -3.43 4.89 -12.26
C GLN A 126 -2.88 6.27 -11.88
N ALA A 127 -1.65 6.32 -11.35
CA ALA A 127 -0.98 7.59 -11.05
C ALA A 127 -0.66 8.40 -12.32
N LEU A 128 -0.36 7.74 -13.43
CA LEU A 128 -0.14 8.40 -14.72
C LEU A 128 -1.47 8.90 -15.30
N GLU A 129 -2.53 8.09 -15.28
CA GLU A 129 -3.87 8.46 -15.75
C GLU A 129 -4.39 9.69 -15.00
N SER A 130 -4.25 9.73 -13.67
CA SER A 130 -4.65 10.92 -12.90
C SER A 130 -3.87 12.18 -13.30
N LYS A 131 -2.57 12.06 -13.58
CA LYS A 131 -1.75 13.18 -14.08
C LYS A 131 -2.19 13.61 -15.48
N VAL A 132 -2.51 12.67 -16.37
CA VAL A 132 -3.03 12.98 -17.71
C VAL A 132 -4.34 13.75 -17.60
N ASN A 133 -5.30 13.25 -16.81
CA ASN A 133 -6.59 13.94 -16.59
C ASN A 133 -6.41 15.35 -16.02
N MET A 134 -5.46 15.54 -15.09
CA MET A 134 -5.14 16.87 -14.56
C MET A 134 -4.53 17.81 -15.61
N ILE A 135 -3.69 17.29 -16.51
CA ILE A 135 -3.13 18.07 -17.61
C ILE A 135 -4.24 18.45 -18.57
N GLU A 136 -5.07 17.49 -19.00
CA GLU A 136 -6.22 17.74 -19.89
C GLU A 136 -7.17 18.80 -19.31
N ALA A 137 -7.53 18.70 -18.02
CA ALA A 137 -8.36 19.69 -17.35
C ALA A 137 -7.72 21.09 -17.30
N LYS A 138 -6.39 21.19 -17.30
CA LYS A 138 -5.65 22.47 -17.31
C LYS A 138 -5.43 23.02 -18.71
N THR A 139 -5.31 22.18 -19.73
CA THR A 139 -4.96 22.58 -21.10
C THR A 139 -6.17 22.72 -22.01
N THR A 140 -7.28 22.06 -21.70
CA THR A 140 -8.44 21.94 -22.58
C THR A 140 -9.70 22.43 -21.86
N THR A 141 -10.15 23.64 -22.18
CA THR A 141 -11.44 24.18 -21.70
C THR A 141 -12.65 23.58 -22.42
N ARG A 142 -12.43 22.96 -23.59
CA ARG A 142 -13.46 22.28 -24.40
C ARG A 142 -12.98 20.91 -24.88
N PRO A 143 -13.50 19.80 -24.35
CA PRO A 143 -12.96 18.45 -24.61
C PRO A 143 -13.02 18.02 -26.08
N ASP A 144 -14.01 18.50 -26.84
CA ASP A 144 -14.20 18.11 -28.25
C ASP A 144 -13.45 19.01 -29.25
N TYR A 145 -12.48 19.79 -28.77
CA TYR A 145 -11.77 20.79 -29.57
C TYR A 145 -10.30 20.43 -29.72
N PHE A 146 -9.84 20.32 -30.97
CA PHE A 146 -8.51 19.86 -31.29
C PHE A 146 -7.78 20.85 -32.21
N SER A 147 -6.46 20.92 -32.08
CA SER A 147 -5.63 21.52 -33.12
C SER A 147 -5.57 20.58 -34.32
N VAL A 148 -5.34 21.12 -35.52
CA VAL A 148 -5.25 20.29 -36.74
C VAL A 148 -4.19 19.19 -36.60
N MET A 149 -3.05 19.51 -35.99
CA MET A 149 -1.97 18.54 -35.73
C MET A 149 -2.35 17.52 -34.65
N GLY A 150 -2.98 17.96 -33.55
CA GLY A 150 -3.43 17.06 -32.49
C GLY A 150 -4.46 16.06 -33.01
N TYR A 151 -5.42 16.51 -33.81
CA TYR A 151 -6.43 15.67 -34.44
C TYR A 151 -5.83 14.69 -35.45
N ALA A 152 -4.84 15.12 -36.26
CA ALA A 152 -4.13 14.24 -37.19
C ALA A 152 -3.37 13.12 -36.46
N ILE A 153 -2.66 13.45 -35.38
CA ILE A 153 -1.92 12.48 -34.55
C ILE A 153 -2.88 11.47 -33.91
N MET A 154 -4.01 11.94 -33.37
CA MET A 154 -5.04 11.09 -32.77
C MET A 154 -5.57 10.05 -33.77
N ASN A 155 -5.77 10.46 -35.03
CA ASN A 155 -6.23 9.58 -36.11
C ASN A 155 -5.10 8.84 -36.83
N LYS A 156 -3.86 8.89 -36.32
CA LYS A 156 -2.67 8.25 -36.91
C LYS A 156 -2.38 8.68 -38.36
N VAL A 157 -2.69 9.94 -38.69
CA VAL A 157 -2.45 10.56 -40.00
C VAL A 157 -1.27 11.53 -39.91
N THR A 158 -0.35 11.44 -40.87
CA THR A 158 0.75 12.39 -41.00
C THR A 158 0.34 13.55 -41.91
N VAL A 159 0.30 14.77 -41.37
CA VAL A 159 -0.03 16.00 -42.12
C VAL A 159 1.17 16.93 -42.16
N GLY A 160 1.59 17.33 -43.36
CA GLY A 160 2.66 18.31 -43.55
C GLY A 160 2.22 19.74 -43.19
N LEU A 161 3.17 20.62 -42.85
CA LEU A 161 2.91 21.99 -42.37
C LEU A 161 2.00 22.82 -43.28
N ARG A 162 2.25 22.80 -44.60
CA ARG A 162 1.44 23.55 -45.57
C ARG A 162 -0.01 23.05 -45.62
N MET A 163 -0.19 21.74 -45.52
CA MET A 163 -1.51 21.11 -45.51
C MET A 163 -2.24 21.39 -44.20
N ALA A 164 -1.55 21.30 -43.06
CA ALA A 164 -2.11 21.67 -41.75
C ALA A 164 -2.59 23.13 -41.73
N ALA A 165 -1.80 24.06 -42.30
CA ALA A 165 -2.19 25.46 -42.43
C ALA A 165 -3.42 25.65 -43.34
N SER A 166 -3.50 24.90 -44.45
CA SER A 166 -4.66 24.92 -45.35
C SER A 166 -5.93 24.42 -44.66
N ILE A 167 -5.84 23.28 -43.97
CA ILE A 167 -6.94 22.71 -43.18
C ILE A 167 -7.38 23.69 -42.09
N GLY A 168 -6.43 24.32 -41.38
CA GLY A 168 -6.73 25.32 -40.36
C GLY A 168 -7.50 26.53 -40.92
N LYS A 169 -7.14 27.02 -42.11
CA LYS A 169 -7.88 28.10 -42.78
C LYS A 169 -9.31 27.67 -43.14
N LYS A 170 -9.49 26.46 -43.67
CA LYS A 170 -10.81 25.89 -43.96
C LYS A 170 -11.66 25.74 -42.70
N ALA A 171 -11.08 25.17 -41.63
CA ALA A 171 -11.75 24.97 -40.35
C ALA A 171 -12.18 26.30 -39.71
N SER A 172 -11.31 27.32 -39.74
CA SER A 172 -11.64 28.68 -39.30
C SER A 172 -12.83 29.27 -40.07
N SER A 173 -12.87 29.09 -41.39
CA SER A 173 -13.97 29.58 -42.23
C SER A 173 -15.30 28.88 -41.89
N ILE A 174 -15.27 27.55 -41.73
CA ILE A 174 -16.45 26.75 -41.38
C ILE A 174 -16.97 27.12 -39.99
N CYS A 175 -16.07 27.28 -39.01
CA CYS A 175 -16.47 27.69 -37.66
C CYS A 175 -17.10 29.09 -37.66
N LYS A 176 -16.51 30.05 -38.39
CA LYS A 176 -17.07 31.40 -38.53
C LYS A 176 -18.46 31.40 -39.19
N LYS A 177 -18.65 30.58 -40.22
CA LYS A 177 -19.93 30.49 -40.95
C LYS A 177 -21.04 29.87 -40.07
N ASN A 178 -20.69 28.86 -39.27
CA ASN A 178 -21.65 28.11 -38.46
C ASN A 178 -21.77 28.63 -37.02
N GLY A 179 -21.06 29.70 -36.66
CA GLY A 179 -21.08 30.28 -35.32
C GLY A 179 -20.41 29.43 -34.24
N PHE A 180 -19.54 28.49 -34.61
CA PHE A 180 -18.78 27.72 -33.63
C PHE A 180 -17.67 28.59 -33.02
N PRO A 181 -17.58 28.68 -31.69
CA PRO A 181 -16.48 29.40 -31.04
C PRO A 181 -15.17 28.66 -31.31
N THR A 182 -14.05 29.37 -31.32
CA THR A 182 -12.70 28.80 -31.47
C THR A 182 -11.80 29.31 -30.35
N ASP A 183 -11.02 28.41 -29.73
CA ASP A 183 -10.06 28.75 -28.68
C ASP A 183 -8.61 28.62 -29.20
N GLU A 184 -7.62 29.06 -28.41
CA GLU A 184 -6.21 28.93 -28.75
C GLU A 184 -5.41 28.34 -27.60
N VAL A 185 -4.49 27.43 -27.91
CA VAL A 185 -3.57 26.81 -26.95
C VAL A 185 -2.12 27.08 -27.32
N PRO A 186 -1.21 27.19 -26.32
CA PRO A 186 0.21 27.30 -26.59
C PRO A 186 0.74 26.02 -27.25
N ASP A 187 1.53 26.18 -28.30
CA ASP A 187 2.23 25.13 -29.03
C ASP A 187 3.74 25.42 -29.04
N PRO A 188 4.60 24.48 -28.60
CA PRO A 188 6.05 24.71 -28.52
C PRO A 188 6.73 25.06 -29.84
N ARG A 189 6.14 24.68 -30.99
CA ARG A 189 6.73 24.87 -32.33
C ARG A 189 6.13 26.09 -33.04
N PHE A 190 4.86 26.38 -32.82
CA PHE A 190 4.11 27.40 -33.57
C PHE A 190 3.58 28.55 -32.70
N GLY A 191 3.92 28.59 -31.41
CA GLY A 191 3.52 29.66 -30.50
C GLY A 191 2.10 29.46 -29.98
N ARG A 192 1.08 29.95 -30.68
CA ARG A 192 -0.33 29.72 -30.34
C ARG A 192 -1.06 29.14 -31.55
N VAL A 193 -1.82 28.08 -31.32
CA VAL A 193 -2.59 27.38 -32.36
C VAL A 193 -4.06 27.33 -32.01
N LYS A 194 -4.91 27.51 -33.02
CA LYS A 194 -6.37 27.43 -32.87
C LYS A 194 -6.84 26.00 -32.70
N LEU A 195 -7.88 25.86 -31.88
CA LEU A 195 -8.65 24.64 -31.71
C LEU A 195 -9.98 24.73 -32.45
N TYR A 196 -10.41 23.60 -33.01
CA TYR A 196 -11.67 23.45 -33.75
C TYR A 196 -12.44 22.22 -33.26
N PRO A 197 -13.79 22.21 -33.36
CA PRO A 197 -14.57 21.03 -33.02
C PRO A 197 -14.14 19.81 -33.83
N SER A 198 -14.13 18.62 -33.21
CA SER A 198 -13.87 17.34 -33.86
C SER A 198 -14.75 17.15 -35.10
N SER A 199 -16.04 17.43 -35.00
CA SER A 199 -17.01 17.33 -36.11
C SER A 199 -16.64 18.16 -37.35
N VAL A 200 -16.00 19.32 -37.16
CA VAL A 200 -15.52 20.16 -38.27
C VAL A 200 -14.26 19.57 -38.89
N LEU A 201 -13.35 19.04 -38.06
CA LEU A 201 -12.13 18.40 -38.53
C LEU A 201 -12.41 17.06 -39.23
N ASP A 202 -13.31 16.22 -38.69
CA ASP A 202 -13.79 14.98 -39.30
C ASP A 202 -14.22 15.22 -40.75
N LYS A 203 -15.05 16.25 -40.97
CA LYS A 203 -15.55 16.61 -42.30
C LYS A 203 -14.41 17.04 -43.24
N ILE A 204 -13.49 17.87 -42.78
CA ILE A 204 -12.40 18.36 -43.65
C ILE A 204 -11.39 17.25 -43.96
N PHE A 205 -11.05 16.41 -42.97
CA PHE A 205 -10.12 15.30 -43.15
C PHE A 205 -10.72 14.21 -44.05
N SER A 206 -12.01 13.90 -43.90
CA SER A 206 -12.69 12.98 -44.82
C SER A 206 -12.74 13.49 -46.26
N GLU A 207 -12.98 14.78 -46.47
CA GLU A 207 -13.00 15.39 -47.82
C GLU A 207 -11.61 15.62 -48.45
N THR A 208 -10.54 15.68 -47.65
CA THR A 208 -9.21 16.12 -48.13
C THR A 208 -8.14 15.03 -48.06
N ILE A 209 -8.28 14.05 -47.16
CA ILE A 209 -7.23 13.07 -46.84
C ILE A 209 -7.72 11.63 -46.95
N PHE A 210 -8.95 11.34 -46.52
CA PHE A 210 -9.51 9.97 -46.56
C PHE A 210 -10.33 9.69 -47.84
N SER A 211 -10.48 10.67 -48.72
CA SER A 211 -11.09 10.56 -50.05
C SER A 211 -10.09 10.04 -51.09
#